data_AF-A0A7C1VEV5-F1
#
_entry.id   AF-A0A7C1VEV5-F1
#
_cell.length_a   1.000
_cell.length_b   1.000
_cell.length_c   1.000
_cell.angle_alpha   90.00
_cell.angle_beta   90.00
_cell.angle_gamma   90.00
#
_symmetry.space_group_name_H-M   'P 1'
#
loop_
_entity.id
_entity.type
_entity.pdbx_description
1 polymer ?
#
loop_
_entity_poly.entity_id
_entity_poly.type
_entity_poly.pdbx_seq_one_letter_code
_entity_poly.pdbx_strand_id
1 'polypeptide(L)'
;VLEYCDKGTQVSVQGTLETRKYAGDDGVTRKETRIIATWVGFGYTPRREETPQNTEETVSKTTLPGEVTAAVALIQEYAQKHA
;
A
#
# COMPACT_ATOMS: atom_id res chain seq x y z
N VAL A 1 5.79 -27.96 4.71
CA VAL A 1 5.73 -26.59 4.13
C VAL A 1 6.31 -26.57 2.72
N LEU A 2 7.54 -27.06 2.51
CA LEU A 2 8.20 -27.03 1.19
C LEU A 2 7.41 -27.77 0.09
N GLU A 3 6.72 -28.86 0.42
CA GLU A 3 5.92 -29.64 -0.54
C GLU A 3 4.69 -28.93 -1.12
N TYR A 4 4.30 -27.78 -0.56
CA TYR A 4 3.07 -27.05 -0.94
C TYR A 4 3.34 -25.59 -1.35
N CYS A 5 4.61 -25.17 -1.41
CA CYS A 5 5.00 -23.78 -1.59
C CYS A 5 5.86 -23.60 -2.83
N ASP A 6 5.22 -23.56 -4.00
CA ASP A 6 5.88 -23.21 -5.24
C ASP A 6 6.10 -21.69 -5.39
N LYS A 7 7.04 -21.32 -6.27
CA LYS A 7 7.30 -19.92 -6.60
C LYS A 7 6.04 -19.30 -7.22
N GLY A 8 5.60 -18.16 -6.65
CA GLY A 8 4.42 -17.43 -7.11
C GLY A 8 3.13 -17.84 -6.41
N THR A 9 3.15 -18.89 -5.59
CA THR A 9 2.01 -19.25 -4.75
C THR A 9 1.75 -18.16 -3.72
N GLN A 10 0.51 -17.68 -3.68
CA GLN A 10 0.06 -16.74 -2.68
C GLN A 10 -0.18 -17.46 -1.34
N VAL A 11 0.39 -16.91 -0.27
CA VAL A 11 0.28 -17.45 1.08
C VAL A 11 -0.03 -16.35 2.08
N SER A 12 -0.71 -16.72 3.17
CA SER A 12 -0.83 -15.89 4.37
C SER A 12 0.19 -16.37 5.39
N VAL A 13 0.95 -15.46 5.99
CA VAL A 13 1.99 -15.79 6.97
C VAL A 13 1.72 -15.04 8.26
N GLN A 14 1.70 -15.78 9.37
CA GLN A 14 1.65 -15.21 10.72
C GLN A 14 2.95 -15.55 11.44
N GLY A 15 3.49 -14.58 12.17
CA GLY A 15 4.76 -14.76 12.87
C GLY A 15 5.20 -13.53 13.64
N THR A 16 6.45 -13.56 14.10
CA THR A 16 7.08 -12.47 14.85
C THR A 16 8.10 -11.76 14.00
N LEU A 17 8.16 -10.43 14.11
CA LEU A 17 9.19 -9.62 13.47
C LEU A 17 10.49 -9.70 14.28
N GLU A 18 11.57 -10.12 13.64
CA GLU A 18 12.90 -10.17 14.23
C GLU A 18 13.84 -9.25 13.43
N THR A 19 14.69 -8.51 14.13
CA THR A 19 15.77 -7.75 13.50
C THR A 19 17.10 -8.19 14.08
N ARG A 20 18.04 -8.57 13.22
CA ARG A 20 19.40 -8.96 13.61
C ARG A 20 20.46 -8.17 12.87
N LYS A 21 21.65 -8.08 13.46
CA LYS A 21 22.85 -7.55 12.83
C LYS A 21 23.78 -8.68 12.45
N TYR A 22 24.46 -8.56 11.32
CA TYR A 22 25.48 -9.51 10.88
C TYR A 22 26.60 -8.76 10.15
N ALA A 23 27.83 -9.29 10.21
CA ALA A 23 28.93 -8.80 9.40
C ALA A 23 28.86 -9.48 8.02
N GLY A 24 28.90 -8.70 6.95
CA GLY A 24 29.09 -9.26 5.60
C GLY A 24 30.55 -9.62 5.36
N ASP A 25 30.80 -10.38 4.30
CA ASP A 25 32.15 -10.83 3.91
C ASP A 25 33.09 -9.68 3.54
N ASP A 26 32.53 -8.50 3.29
CA ASP A 26 33.22 -7.23 3.06
C ASP A 26 33.55 -6.44 4.33
N GLY A 27 33.27 -7.02 5.51
CA GLY A 27 33.47 -6.38 6.81
C GLY A 27 32.40 -5.34 7.17
N VAL A 28 31.41 -5.09 6.31
CA VAL A 28 30.34 -4.12 6.57
C VAL A 28 29.25 -4.78 7.42
N THR A 29 28.93 -4.16 8.56
CA THR A 29 27.82 -4.61 9.42
C THR A 29 26.48 -4.19 8.81
N ARG A 30 25.61 -5.17 8.56
CA ARG A 30 24.27 -4.98 8.00
C ARG A 30 23.19 -5.31 9.04
N LYS A 31 22.00 -4.76 8.83
CA LYS A 31 20.78 -5.13 9.56
C LYS A 31 19.87 -5.91 8.62
N GLU A 32 19.32 -6.99 9.11
CA GLU A 32 18.28 -7.79 8.44
C GLU A 32 17.06 -7.82 9.33
N THR A 33 15.90 -7.51 8.76
CA THR A 33 14.61 -7.68 9.40
C THR A 33 13.87 -8.80 8.67
N ARG A 34 13.41 -9.80 9.42
CA ARG A 34 12.73 -10.99 8.90
C ARG A 34 11.51 -11.33 9.74
N ILE A 35 10.53 -11.99 9.12
CA ILE A 35 9.39 -12.56 9.83
C ILE A 35 9.73 -14.02 10.16
N ILE A 36 9.74 -14.36 11.44
CA ILE A 36 9.83 -15.75 11.90
C ILE A 36 8.41 -16.31 11.91
N ALA A 37 8.08 -17.07 10.88
CA ALA A 37 6.75 -17.63 10.71
C ALA A 37 6.44 -18.68 11.77
N THR A 38 5.32 -18.51 12.47
CA THR A 38 4.74 -19.53 13.36
C THR A 38 3.63 -20.31 12.66
N TRP A 39 3.02 -19.72 11.63
CA TRP A 39 1.98 -20.34 10.81
C TRP A 39 2.01 -19.84 9.37
N VAL A 40 1.69 -20.73 8.44
CA VAL A 40 1.59 -20.44 7.00
C VAL A 40 0.30 -21.06 6.45
N GLY A 41 -0.54 -20.24 5.85
CA GLY A 41 -1.78 -20.64 5.18
C GLY A 41 -1.66 -20.60 3.67
N PHE A 42 -2.13 -21.67 3.02
CA PHE A 42 -2.17 -21.82 1.57
C PHE A 42 -3.62 -21.68 1.07
N GLY A 43 -3.81 -21.22 -0.17
CA GLY A 43 -5.14 -21.17 -0.80
C GLY A 43 -5.96 -19.92 -0.45
N TYR A 44 -5.32 -18.83 -0.01
CA TYR A 44 -6.00 -17.54 0.13
C TYR A 44 -6.24 -16.94 -1.26
N THR A 45 -7.43 -17.12 -1.82
CA THR A 45 -7.92 -16.24 -2.88
C THR A 45 -8.24 -14.90 -2.23
N PRO A 46 -7.59 -13.78 -2.60
CA PRO A 46 -7.99 -12.49 -2.08
C PRO A 46 -9.47 -12.31 -2.39
N ARG A 47 -10.25 -11.88 -1.40
CA ARG A 47 -11.60 -11.38 -1.63
C ARG A 47 -11.44 -10.34 -2.74
N ARG A 48 -11.98 -10.62 -3.92
CA ARG A 48 -11.98 -9.67 -5.03
C ARG A 48 -12.58 -8.39 -4.47
N GLU A 49 -11.77 -7.36 -4.30
CA GLU A 49 -12.31 -6.02 -4.03
C GLU A 49 -13.20 -5.75 -5.23
N GLU A 50 -14.51 -5.80 -5.00
CA GLU A 50 -15.47 -5.26 -5.93
C GLU A 50 -15.00 -3.83 -6.16
N THR A 51 -14.59 -3.55 -7.40
CA THR A 51 -14.26 -2.19 -7.83
C THR A 51 -15.37 -1.31 -7.28
N PRO A 52 -15.08 -0.25 -6.49
CA PRO A 52 -16.14 0.62 -6.02
C PRO A 52 -16.91 1.04 -7.27
N GLN A 53 -18.16 0.60 -7.37
CA GLN A 53 -19.06 1.11 -8.38
C GLN A 53 -19.05 2.61 -8.14
N ASN A 54 -18.44 3.33 -9.07
CA ASN A 54 -18.51 4.77 -9.14
C ASN A 54 -19.99 5.09 -9.30
N THR A 55 -20.68 5.19 -8.17
CA THR A 55 -21.98 5.82 -8.09
C THR A 55 -21.64 7.27 -8.38
N GLU A 56 -21.93 7.71 -9.60
CA GLU A 56 -21.88 9.11 -9.96
C GLU A 56 -22.78 9.85 -8.97
N GLU A 57 -22.18 10.34 -7.89
CA GLU A 57 -22.81 11.27 -7.00
C GLU A 57 -23.08 12.52 -7.84
N THR A 58 -24.35 12.68 -8.24
CA THR A 58 -24.85 13.92 -8.80
C THR A 58 -24.77 14.95 -7.67
N VAL A 59 -23.64 15.65 -7.59
CA VAL A 59 -23.44 16.76 -6.66
C VAL A 59 -24.41 17.87 -7.05
N SER A 60 -25.55 17.90 -6.36
CA SER A 60 -26.44 19.04 -6.36
C SER A 60 -25.71 20.18 -5.68
N LYS A 61 -25.19 21.13 -6.47
CA LYS A 61 -24.61 22.40 -6.01
C LYS A 61 -25.54 23.06 -4.99
N THR A 62 -25.17 23.03 -3.72
CA THR A 62 -25.66 23.99 -2.73
C THR A 62 -24.50 24.88 -2.32
N THR A 63 -24.42 26.03 -2.97
CA THR A 63 -23.43 27.08 -2.71
C THR A 63 -23.75 27.74 -1.36
N LEU A 64 -22.86 27.60 -0.37
CA LEU A 64 -22.82 28.49 0.79
C LEU A 64 -21.92 29.69 0.44
N PRO A 65 -22.35 30.94 0.70
CA PRO A 65 -21.54 32.12 0.39
C PRO A 65 -20.44 32.27 1.43
N GLY A 66 -19.16 32.19 1.02
CA GLY A 66 -18.10 32.84 1.79
C GLY A 66 -16.69 32.26 1.82
N GLU A 67 -16.41 31.02 1.39
CA GLU A 67 -15.12 30.39 1.78
C GLU A 67 -14.38 29.54 0.73
N VAL A 68 -14.59 29.77 -0.58
CA VAL A 68 -13.92 28.93 -1.62
C VAL A 68 -13.15 29.73 -2.69
N THR A 69 -12.76 30.97 -2.41
CA THR A 69 -12.06 31.78 -3.42
C THR A 69 -10.54 31.58 -3.42
N ALA A 70 -9.95 31.11 -2.31
CA ALA A 70 -8.48 31.01 -2.19
C ALA A 70 -7.90 29.71 -2.76
N ALA A 71 -8.61 28.58 -2.64
CA ALA A 71 -8.07 27.28 -3.05
C ALA A 71 -8.08 27.07 -4.58
N VAL A 72 -9.02 27.68 -5.30
CA VAL A 72 -9.15 27.49 -6.76
C VAL A 72 -8.07 28.23 -7.55
N ALA A 73 -7.61 29.40 -7.06
CA ALA A 73 -6.59 30.19 -7.75
C ALA A 73 -5.22 29.46 -7.81
N LEU A 74 -4.84 28.74 -6.74
CA LEU A 74 -3.55 28.04 -6.67
C LEU A 74 -3.48 26.83 -7.61
N ILE A 75 -4.60 26.16 -7.87
CA ILE A 75 -4.64 24.98 -8.74
C ILE A 75 -4.49 25.38 -10.22
N GLN A 76 -5.06 26.53 -10.60
CA GLN A 76 -5.00 27.01 -11.99
C GLN A 76 -3.61 27.53 -12.37
N GLU A 77 -2.90 28.18 -11.45
CA GLU A 77 -1.54 28.70 -11.70
C GLU A 77 -0.51 27.56 -11.88
N TYR A 78 -0.63 26.48 -11.11
CA TYR A 78 0.24 25.30 -11.24
C TYR A 78 0.06 24.61 -12.61
N ALA A 79 -1.18 24.51 -13.09
CA ALA A 79 -1.49 23.87 -14.37
C ALA A 79 -0.94 24.65 -15.58
N GLN A 80 -0.81 25.98 -15.49
CA GLN A 80 -0.28 26.80 -16.59
C GLN A 80 1.24 26.88 -16.61
N LYS A 81 1.91 26.75 -15.45
CA LYS A 81 3.38 26.84 -15.35
C LYS A 81 4.11 25.57 -15.82
N HIS A 82 3.40 24.45 -15.93
CA HIS A 82 3.94 23.15 -16.32
C HIS A 82 3.29 22.57 -17.60
N ALA A 83 2.65 23.43 -18.40
CA ALA A 83 2.16 23.10 -19.75
C ALA A 83 3.19 23.45 -20.83
#